data_AF-A0A6B2CN12-F1
#
_entry.id   AF-A0A6B2CN12-F1
#
_cell.length_a   1.000
_cell.length_b   1.000
_cell.length_c   1.000
_cell.angle_alpha   90.00
_cell.angle_beta   90.00
_cell.angle_gamma   90.00
#
_symmetry.space_group_name_H-M   'P 1'
#
loop_
_entity.id
_entity.type
_entity.pdbx_description
1 polymer ?
#
loop_
_entity_poly.entity_id
_entity_poly.type
_entity_poly.pdbx_seq_one_letter_code
_entity_poly.pdbx_strand_id
1 'polypeptide(L)'
;MKDEDLEKRIVYMARMVARSYLRGLSSSEAVLDRLLKQADETYGVDELTRAYLTAWLARVAADDLKSAVEDARRDRLLYRQFQVVYDSTSWGPIDVARTIAVYPGDLQASMTYVPAFSSPDLLLLGEIVSRSLGALDEVMQGLRGLAQAEGEDPLPRELNDAIRGLEEAVDRLMAEAEGLQGYPVQLSDEELRAEWERLSPYAPRWLSEAWNAYRLLKYLREGIRVAQPPLEGGRYLLVMLAWRLYELYVAGIVLEALRELGYGVKVDDNRFVLMRDDNEAGELLLNSDMEGSRLASVDSDKEIAKKARGRPDISLKDNNHKRLLVIECKFSDDPNYLTAGRFKAMAYLYEYGAQLGALVFPELNSEGRPYDGEDEGTRSLWSLITREDGLLKLSLRDGAGQALYLIRVDPAEVEDAQEAWKKAKGRVRKVLEEFLG
;
A
#
# COMPACT_ATOMS: atom_id res chain seq x y z
N MET A 1 -9.60 -22.76 5.52
CA MET A 1 -10.13 -22.75 4.14
C MET A 1 -9.51 -23.91 3.38
N LYS A 2 -10.21 -24.53 2.43
CA LYS A 2 -9.56 -25.50 1.53
C LYS A 2 -8.51 -24.76 0.69
N ASP A 3 -7.33 -25.34 0.55
CA ASP A 3 -6.17 -24.66 -0.05
C ASP A 3 -6.41 -24.24 -1.51
N GLU A 4 -7.06 -25.09 -2.32
CA GLU A 4 -7.41 -24.80 -3.71
C GLU A 4 -8.38 -23.62 -3.85
N ASP A 5 -9.41 -23.57 -2.99
CA ASP A 5 -10.38 -22.47 -2.96
C ASP A 5 -9.71 -21.18 -2.47
N LEU A 6 -8.72 -21.30 -1.58
CA LEU A 6 -8.02 -20.15 -1.04
C LEU A 6 -7.12 -19.47 -2.08
N GLU A 7 -6.31 -20.25 -2.80
CA GLU A 7 -5.47 -19.70 -3.87
C GLU A 7 -6.32 -18.99 -4.93
N LYS A 8 -7.41 -19.63 -5.36
CA LYS A 8 -8.35 -19.05 -6.32
C LYS A 8 -8.94 -17.73 -5.83
N ARG A 9 -9.40 -17.67 -4.58
CA ARG A 9 -9.89 -16.43 -3.96
C ARG A 9 -8.85 -15.32 -4.00
N ILE A 10 -7.61 -15.64 -3.64
CA ILE A 10 -6.51 -14.67 -3.62
C ILE A 10 -6.21 -14.14 -5.01
N VAL A 11 -6.11 -15.01 -6.01
CA VAL A 11 -5.86 -14.62 -7.40
C VAL A 11 -6.98 -13.71 -7.91
N TYR A 12 -8.24 -14.05 -7.66
CA TYR A 12 -9.37 -13.23 -8.10
C TYR A 12 -9.43 -11.88 -7.39
N MET A 13 -9.17 -11.83 -6.08
CA MET A 13 -9.07 -10.55 -5.37
C MET A 13 -7.92 -9.70 -5.91
N ALA A 14 -6.74 -10.29 -6.11
CA ALA A 14 -5.58 -9.56 -6.63
C ALA A 14 -5.89 -8.95 -8.01
N ARG A 15 -6.47 -9.74 -8.92
CA ARG A 15 -6.89 -9.26 -10.25
C ARG A 15 -7.84 -8.07 -10.18
N MET A 16 -8.79 -8.12 -9.24
CA MET A 16 -9.81 -7.08 -9.14
C MET A 16 -9.29 -5.81 -8.46
N VAL A 17 -8.55 -5.93 -7.35
CA VAL A 17 -8.29 -4.80 -6.43
C VAL A 17 -6.84 -4.58 -6.03
N ALA A 18 -5.86 -5.35 -6.50
CA ALA A 18 -4.45 -5.13 -6.14
C ALA A 18 -3.97 -3.71 -6.48
N ARG A 19 -4.51 -3.11 -7.55
CA ARG A 19 -4.23 -1.70 -7.92
C ARG A 19 -4.61 -0.73 -6.81
N SER A 20 -5.77 -0.94 -6.19
CA SER A 20 -6.25 -0.14 -5.06
C SER A 20 -5.38 -0.32 -3.81
N TYR A 21 -4.64 -1.43 -3.71
CA TYR A 21 -3.71 -1.70 -2.61
C TYR A 21 -2.52 -0.73 -2.62
N LEU A 22 -2.09 -0.27 -3.79
CA LEU A 22 -0.97 0.65 -3.95
C LEU A 22 -1.34 2.12 -3.73
N ARG A 23 -2.63 2.42 -3.54
CA ARG A 23 -3.10 3.80 -3.36
C ARG A 23 -2.46 4.43 -2.10
N GLY A 24 -1.98 5.65 -2.25
CA GLY A 24 -1.32 6.40 -1.17
C GLY A 24 0.14 6.04 -0.93
N LEU A 25 0.71 5.08 -1.68
CA LEU A 25 2.13 4.73 -1.58
C LEU A 25 2.97 5.59 -2.54
N SER A 26 3.17 6.86 -2.20
CA SER A 26 3.82 7.82 -3.11
C SER A 26 5.36 7.78 -3.10
N SER A 27 5.99 6.94 -2.28
CA SER A 27 7.45 6.82 -2.21
C SER A 27 7.88 5.36 -1.96
N SER A 28 9.12 5.07 -2.32
CA SER A 28 9.76 3.77 -2.14
C SER A 28 9.85 3.37 -0.66
N GLU A 29 10.06 4.34 0.23
CA GLU A 29 10.01 4.12 1.68
C GLU A 29 8.63 3.64 2.11
N ALA A 30 7.56 4.35 1.72
CA ALA A 30 6.19 3.97 2.06
C ALA A 30 5.81 2.58 1.50
N VAL A 31 6.29 2.26 0.30
CA VAL A 31 6.13 0.93 -0.31
C VAL A 31 6.83 -0.13 0.52
N LEU A 32 8.11 0.07 0.86
CA LEU A 32 8.89 -0.91 1.63
C LEU A 32 8.30 -1.12 3.02
N ASP A 33 7.94 -0.06 3.73
CA ASP A 33 7.31 -0.16 5.06
C ASP A 33 6.00 -0.95 5.03
N ARG A 34 5.22 -0.78 3.96
CA ARG A 34 3.92 -1.42 3.82
C ARG A 34 4.01 -2.87 3.33
N LEU A 35 4.85 -3.13 2.32
CA LEU A 35 4.87 -4.39 1.57
C LEU A 35 6.05 -5.30 1.92
N LEU A 36 7.19 -4.78 2.37
CA LEU A 36 8.36 -5.62 2.62
C LEU A 36 8.15 -6.43 3.90
N LYS A 37 7.98 -7.74 3.75
CA LYS A 37 7.71 -8.67 4.86
C LYS A 37 8.51 -9.96 4.68
N GLN A 38 8.78 -10.64 5.79
CA GLN A 38 9.24 -12.03 5.74
C GLN A 38 8.02 -12.93 5.56
N ALA A 39 8.09 -13.82 4.57
CA ALA A 39 7.04 -14.80 4.33
C ALA A 39 7.64 -16.08 3.71
N ASP A 40 7.23 -17.22 4.25
CA ASP A 40 7.52 -18.54 3.68
C ASP A 40 6.42 -18.97 2.70
N GLU A 41 5.16 -18.91 3.14
CA GLU A 41 4.00 -19.27 2.32
C GLU A 41 3.47 -18.03 1.58
N THR A 42 3.46 -18.12 0.25
CA THR A 42 3.01 -17.03 -0.61
C THR A 42 2.20 -17.55 -1.80
N TYR A 43 1.29 -16.70 -2.27
CA TYR A 43 0.43 -16.95 -3.40
C TYR A 43 0.83 -16.06 -4.58
N GLY A 44 0.61 -16.58 -5.79
CA GLY A 44 0.86 -15.87 -7.02
C GLY A 44 -0.10 -14.71 -7.25
N VAL A 45 0.38 -13.74 -8.02
CA VAL A 45 -0.47 -12.73 -8.68
C VAL A 45 -0.46 -13.06 -10.16
N ASP A 46 -1.62 -12.95 -10.81
CA ASP A 46 -1.73 -13.17 -12.26
C ASP A 46 -0.78 -12.25 -13.04
N GLU A 47 -0.37 -12.69 -14.23
CA GLU A 47 0.71 -12.05 -14.97
C GLU A 47 0.43 -10.58 -15.32
N LEU A 48 -0.80 -10.27 -15.74
CA LEU A 48 -1.17 -8.93 -16.18
C LEU A 48 -1.22 -7.96 -14.99
N THR A 49 -1.83 -8.39 -13.88
CA THR A 49 -1.84 -7.60 -12.63
C THR A 49 -0.43 -7.42 -12.10
N ARG A 50 0.38 -8.48 -12.09
CA ARG A 50 1.78 -8.40 -11.65
C ARG A 50 2.58 -7.43 -12.51
N ALA A 51 2.43 -7.47 -13.83
CA ALA A 51 3.08 -6.53 -14.74
C ALA A 51 2.69 -5.07 -14.45
N TYR A 52 1.40 -4.82 -14.20
CA TYR A 52 0.92 -3.48 -13.83
C TYR A 52 1.58 -2.99 -12.53
N LEU A 53 1.55 -3.82 -11.48
CA LEU A 53 2.13 -3.47 -10.18
C LEU A 53 3.64 -3.24 -10.30
N THR A 54 4.34 -4.06 -11.08
CA THR A 54 5.76 -3.91 -11.36
C THR A 54 6.05 -2.58 -12.08
N ALA A 55 5.33 -2.27 -13.15
CA ALA A 55 5.50 -1.02 -13.88
C ALA A 55 5.29 0.20 -12.97
N TRP A 56 4.24 0.16 -12.14
CA TRP A 56 3.91 1.23 -11.22
C TRP A 56 4.97 1.42 -10.12
N LEU A 57 5.41 0.34 -9.47
CA LEU A 57 6.42 0.42 -8.39
C LEU A 57 7.80 0.79 -8.92
N ALA A 58 8.18 0.30 -10.10
CA ALA A 58 9.41 0.71 -10.78
C ALA A 58 9.39 2.21 -11.07
N ARG A 59 8.25 2.76 -11.47
CA ARG A 59 8.10 4.20 -11.70
C ARG A 59 8.27 5.00 -10.40
N VAL A 60 7.67 4.56 -9.30
CA VAL A 60 7.86 5.21 -7.98
C VAL A 60 9.34 5.26 -7.62
N ALA A 61 10.07 4.15 -7.78
CA ALA A 61 11.50 4.12 -7.54
C ALA A 61 12.28 5.07 -8.48
N ALA A 62 11.91 5.15 -9.76
CA ALA A 62 12.55 6.06 -10.71
C ALA A 62 12.32 7.55 -10.37
N ASP A 63 11.08 7.91 -9.99
CA ASP A 63 10.73 9.28 -9.58
C ASP A 63 11.44 9.67 -8.26
N ASP A 64 11.59 8.75 -7.30
CA ASP A 64 12.38 8.97 -6.07
C ASP A 64 13.87 9.16 -6.36
N LEU A 65 14.46 8.30 -7.20
CA LEU A 65 15.86 8.43 -7.61
C LEU A 65 16.13 9.77 -8.30
N LYS A 66 15.21 10.19 -9.18
CA LYS A 66 15.32 11.49 -9.85
C LYS A 66 15.32 12.62 -8.81
N SER A 67 14.36 12.59 -7.89
CA SER A 67 14.24 13.61 -6.84
C SER A 67 15.49 13.66 -5.97
N ALA A 68 16.04 12.49 -5.61
CA ALA A 68 17.30 12.39 -4.88
C ALA A 68 18.48 13.00 -5.63
N VAL A 69 18.59 12.79 -6.95
CA VAL A 69 19.66 13.39 -7.77
C VAL A 69 19.50 14.91 -7.87
N GLU A 70 18.27 15.41 -8.06
CA GLU A 70 17.99 16.86 -8.09
C GLU A 70 18.37 17.52 -6.76
N ASP A 71 17.98 16.91 -5.64
CA ASP A 71 18.28 17.45 -4.32
C ASP A 71 19.76 17.32 -3.96
N ALA A 72 20.44 16.24 -4.35
CA ALA A 72 21.89 16.11 -4.20
C ALA A 72 22.64 17.16 -5.02
N ARG A 73 22.17 17.50 -6.23
CA ARG A 73 22.76 18.58 -7.06
C ARG A 73 22.55 19.95 -6.43
N ARG A 74 21.36 20.23 -5.89
CA ARG A 74 21.08 21.46 -5.13
C ARG A 74 21.96 21.54 -3.89
N ASP A 75 22.05 20.45 -3.14
CA ASP A 75 22.86 20.37 -1.94
C ASP A 75 24.35 20.53 -2.27
N ARG A 76 24.85 19.96 -3.38
CA ARG A 76 26.22 20.17 -3.88
C ARG A 76 26.55 21.64 -4.16
N LEU A 77 25.58 22.46 -4.58
CA LEU A 77 25.80 23.90 -4.78
C LEU A 77 25.87 24.68 -3.46
N LEU A 78 25.29 24.14 -2.39
CA LEU A 78 25.16 24.78 -1.07
C LEU A 78 26.19 24.26 -0.06
N TYR A 79 26.54 22.97 -0.15
CA TYR A 79 27.38 22.25 0.79
C TYR A 79 28.85 22.49 0.51
N ARG A 80 29.53 22.94 1.55
CA ARG A 80 30.92 23.33 1.53
C ARG A 80 31.67 22.44 2.51
N GLN A 81 32.51 21.54 2.01
CA GLN A 81 33.36 20.74 2.90
C GLN A 81 34.58 21.56 3.30
N PHE A 82 34.88 21.54 4.60
CA PHE A 82 36.09 22.14 5.13
C PHE A 82 37.27 21.18 4.84
N GLN A 83 38.18 21.59 3.98
CA GLN A 83 39.36 20.81 3.61
C GLN A 83 40.61 21.68 3.59
N VAL A 84 41.76 21.02 3.70
CA VAL A 84 43.06 21.65 3.44
C VAL A 84 43.38 21.47 1.96
N VAL A 85 43.42 22.56 1.21
CA VAL A 85 43.76 22.59 -0.22
C VAL A 85 45.21 23.02 -0.37
N TYR A 86 45.95 22.34 -1.24
CA TYR A 86 47.33 22.67 -1.59
C TYR A 86 47.35 23.36 -2.96
N ASP A 87 47.67 24.65 -2.98
CA ASP A 87 47.69 25.45 -4.21
C ASP A 87 48.72 26.59 -4.10
N SER A 88 49.16 27.10 -5.23
CA SER A 88 49.97 28.32 -5.38
C SER A 88 49.26 29.58 -4.88
N THR A 89 47.93 29.56 -4.83
CA THR A 89 47.08 30.66 -4.35
C THR A 89 46.48 30.33 -2.98
N SER A 90 46.47 31.29 -2.06
CA SER A 90 45.86 31.11 -0.74
C SER A 90 44.35 31.30 -0.80
N TRP A 91 43.59 30.26 -0.46
CA TRP A 91 42.12 30.26 -0.51
C TRP A 91 41.44 30.48 0.86
N GLY A 92 42.21 30.69 1.92
CA GLY A 92 41.74 30.85 3.30
C GLY A 92 42.89 30.89 4.31
N PRO A 93 42.63 30.67 5.61
CA PRO A 93 43.69 30.60 6.62
C PRO A 93 44.75 29.53 6.29
N ILE A 94 46.02 29.89 6.39
CA ILE A 94 47.13 29.00 6.04
C ILE A 94 47.41 28.03 7.20
N ASP A 95 47.48 26.73 6.89
CA ASP A 95 48.04 25.71 7.79
C ASP A 95 49.56 25.76 7.65
N VAL A 96 50.21 26.45 8.60
CA VAL A 96 51.66 26.68 8.57
C VAL A 96 52.45 25.38 8.59
N ALA A 97 52.03 24.40 9.39
CA ALA A 97 52.76 23.14 9.55
C ALA A 97 52.77 22.34 8.25
N ARG A 98 51.62 22.23 7.57
CA ARG A 98 51.52 21.54 6.28
C ARG A 98 52.16 22.33 5.13
N THR A 99 52.08 23.65 5.18
CA THR A 99 52.68 24.53 4.15
C THR A 99 54.19 24.39 4.11
N ILE A 100 54.88 24.34 5.25
CA ILE A 100 56.35 24.18 5.29
C ILE A 100 56.82 22.95 4.48
N ALA A 101 56.06 21.85 4.53
CA ALA A 101 56.41 20.63 3.81
C ALA A 101 56.25 20.73 2.29
N VAL A 102 55.32 21.56 1.80
CA VAL A 102 55.01 21.70 0.35
C VAL A 102 55.57 22.98 -0.28
N TYR A 103 56.07 23.90 0.54
CA TYR A 103 56.56 25.22 0.13
C TYR A 103 57.66 25.18 -0.96
N PRO A 104 58.62 24.21 -0.96
CA PRO A 104 59.61 24.12 -2.03
C PRO A 104 59.01 23.87 -3.43
N GLY A 105 57.76 23.41 -3.51
CA GLY A 105 57.02 23.24 -4.76
C GLY A 105 56.14 24.43 -5.13
N ASP A 106 56.34 25.59 -4.51
CA ASP A 106 55.51 26.80 -4.66
C ASP A 106 54.02 26.59 -4.32
N LEU A 107 53.73 25.65 -3.41
CA LEU A 107 52.39 25.36 -2.92
C LEU A 107 52.21 25.86 -1.47
N GLN A 108 50.98 26.22 -1.13
CA GLN A 108 50.54 26.60 0.20
C GLN A 108 49.36 25.72 0.61
N ALA A 109 49.37 25.26 1.85
CA ALA A 109 48.26 24.53 2.44
C ALA A 109 47.30 25.54 3.08
N SER A 110 46.15 25.77 2.46
CA SER A 110 45.12 26.67 2.99
C SER A 110 43.86 25.90 3.38
N MET A 111 43.31 26.22 4.55
CA MET A 111 42.01 25.74 4.98
C MET A 111 40.94 26.53 4.24
N THR A 112 40.14 25.84 3.43
CA THR A 112 39.05 26.49 2.72
C THR A 112 37.85 25.57 2.57
N TYR A 113 36.77 26.16 2.09
CA TYR A 113 35.55 25.46 1.75
C TYR A 113 35.58 25.12 0.27
N VAL A 114 35.75 23.83 -0.04
CA VAL A 114 35.64 23.34 -1.42
C VAL A 114 34.25 22.75 -1.67
N PRO A 115 33.66 22.96 -2.85
CA PRO A 115 32.51 22.19 -3.27
C PRO A 115 32.91 20.70 -3.23
N ALA A 116 32.07 19.87 -2.64
CA ALA A 116 32.37 18.46 -2.50
C ALA A 116 32.14 17.74 -3.84
N PHE A 117 33.08 17.87 -4.78
CA PHE A 117 32.95 17.32 -6.13
C PHE A 117 32.99 15.77 -6.16
N SER A 118 33.42 15.15 -5.07
CA SER A 118 33.59 13.70 -4.92
C SER A 118 33.39 13.25 -3.46
N SER A 119 32.36 13.80 -2.78
CA SER A 119 32.03 13.27 -1.45
C SER A 119 31.65 11.78 -1.55
N PRO A 120 31.96 10.98 -0.52
CA PRO A 120 31.56 9.57 -0.48
C PRO A 120 30.06 9.38 -0.74
N ASP A 121 29.22 10.30 -0.25
CA ASP A 121 27.77 10.27 -0.43
C ASP A 121 27.36 10.42 -1.90
N LEU A 122 28.01 11.32 -2.65
CA LEU A 122 27.72 11.54 -4.07
C LEU A 122 28.24 10.39 -4.95
N LEU A 123 29.38 9.80 -4.59
CA LEU A 123 29.90 8.61 -5.28
C LEU A 123 28.98 7.40 -5.05
N LEU A 124 28.49 7.23 -3.82
CA LEU A 124 27.52 6.19 -3.49
C LEU A 124 26.19 6.41 -4.23
N LEU A 125 25.70 7.66 -4.31
CA LEU A 125 24.53 7.99 -5.12
C LEU A 125 24.74 7.63 -6.60
N GLY A 126 25.90 7.96 -7.16
CA GLY A 126 26.28 7.59 -8.52
C GLY A 126 26.15 6.09 -8.79
N GLU A 127 26.69 5.29 -7.88
CA GLU A 127 26.63 3.83 -7.95
C GLU A 127 25.19 3.30 -7.81
N ILE A 128 24.42 3.83 -6.85
CA ILE A 128 23.02 3.48 -6.60
C ILE A 128 22.17 3.75 -7.86
N VAL A 129 22.31 4.95 -8.45
CA VAL A 129 21.54 5.36 -9.63
C VAL A 129 21.92 4.53 -10.85
N SER A 130 23.21 4.29 -11.07
CA SER A 130 23.69 3.47 -12.19
C SER A 130 23.12 2.05 -12.14
N ARG A 131 23.16 1.39 -10.99
CA ARG A 131 22.56 0.05 -10.82
C ARG A 131 21.06 0.06 -10.98
N SER A 132 20.41 1.07 -10.43
CA SER A 132 18.96 1.22 -10.50
C SER A 132 18.49 1.41 -11.93
N LEU A 133 19.20 2.20 -12.74
CA LEU A 133 18.94 2.32 -14.18
C LEU A 133 19.07 0.98 -14.91
N GLY A 134 20.08 0.17 -14.57
CA GLY A 134 20.21 -1.20 -15.09
C GLY A 134 19.01 -2.09 -14.71
N ALA A 135 18.58 -2.04 -13.45
CA ALA A 135 17.40 -2.78 -12.99
C ALA A 135 16.10 -2.30 -13.66
N LEU A 136 15.95 -0.99 -13.89
CA LEU A 136 14.81 -0.41 -14.59
C LEU A 136 14.77 -0.83 -16.06
N ASP A 137 15.92 -0.90 -16.73
CA ASP A 137 16.00 -1.41 -18.11
C ASP A 137 15.57 -2.88 -18.21
N GLU A 138 16.04 -3.74 -17.30
CA GLU A 138 15.58 -5.14 -17.22
C GLU A 138 14.06 -5.24 -17.03
N VAL A 139 13.50 -4.40 -16.15
CA VAL A 139 12.04 -4.34 -15.93
C VAL A 139 11.32 -3.91 -17.21
N MET A 140 11.76 -2.85 -17.87
CA MET A 140 11.15 -2.38 -19.12
C MET A 140 11.20 -3.44 -20.22
N GLN A 141 12.33 -4.14 -20.37
CA GLN A 141 12.46 -5.25 -21.33
C GLN A 141 11.48 -6.38 -21.03
N GLY A 142 11.30 -6.74 -19.75
CA GLY A 142 10.33 -7.75 -19.33
C GLY A 142 8.86 -7.35 -19.60
N LEU A 143 8.53 -6.06 -19.50
CA LEU A 143 7.17 -5.55 -19.70
C LEU A 143 6.78 -5.43 -21.18
N ARG A 144 7.74 -5.14 -22.08
CA ARG A 144 7.49 -4.94 -23.52
C ARG A 144 6.88 -6.15 -24.23
N GLY A 145 7.05 -7.36 -23.69
CA GLY A 145 6.47 -8.58 -24.23
C GLY A 145 4.99 -8.81 -23.90
N LEU A 146 4.43 -8.05 -22.95
CA LEU A 146 3.06 -8.23 -22.42
C LEU A 146 2.08 -7.18 -22.94
N ALA A 147 2.59 -6.14 -23.59
CA ALA A 147 1.80 -5.05 -24.16
C ALA A 147 1.26 -5.44 -25.55
N GLN A 148 0.22 -6.28 -25.59
CA GLN A 148 -0.67 -6.46 -26.75
C GLN A 148 -1.86 -7.35 -26.39
N ALA A 149 -2.94 -6.73 -25.93
CA ALA A 149 -4.27 -7.33 -25.93
C ALA A 149 -5.32 -6.21 -26.01
N GLU A 150 -6.01 -6.11 -27.15
CA GLU A 150 -7.25 -5.32 -27.25
C GLU A 150 -8.41 -6.18 -26.73
N GLY A 151 -9.13 -5.67 -25.74
CA GLY A 151 -10.30 -6.32 -25.14
C GLY A 151 -11.10 -5.33 -24.29
N GLU A 152 -12.24 -5.78 -23.76
CA GLU A 152 -13.11 -4.95 -22.88
C GLU A 152 -12.53 -4.76 -21.46
N ASP A 153 -11.51 -5.53 -21.06
CA ASP A 153 -10.86 -5.38 -19.76
C ASP A 153 -10.11 -4.04 -19.71
N PRO A 154 -10.31 -3.17 -18.68
CA PRO A 154 -9.56 -1.93 -18.54
C PRO A 154 -8.08 -2.14 -18.15
N LEU A 155 -7.71 -3.30 -17.61
CA LEU A 155 -6.37 -3.57 -17.08
C LEU A 155 -5.25 -3.51 -18.15
N PRO A 156 -5.38 -4.05 -19.37
CA PRO A 156 -4.40 -3.86 -20.44
C PRO A 156 -4.14 -2.38 -20.79
N ARG A 157 -5.19 -1.56 -20.84
CA ARG A 157 -5.05 -0.12 -21.12
C ARG A 157 -4.29 0.58 -19.99
N GLU A 158 -4.68 0.30 -18.75
CA GLU A 158 -3.99 0.84 -17.57
C GLU A 158 -2.53 0.39 -17.48
N LEU A 159 -2.23 -0.86 -17.88
CA LEU A 159 -0.86 -1.36 -17.98
C LEU A 159 -0.06 -0.56 -19.01
N ASN A 160 -0.61 -0.30 -20.20
CA ASN A 160 0.07 0.51 -21.20
C ASN A 160 0.33 1.93 -20.70
N ASP A 161 -0.63 2.53 -19.99
CA ASP A 161 -0.45 3.84 -19.36
C ASP A 161 0.63 3.82 -18.27
N ALA A 162 0.69 2.76 -17.46
CA ALA A 162 1.72 2.56 -16.45
C ALA A 162 3.12 2.36 -17.07
N ILE A 163 3.24 1.56 -18.14
CA ILE A 163 4.49 1.33 -18.88
C ILE A 163 4.99 2.65 -19.46
N ARG A 164 4.14 3.41 -20.16
CA ARG A 164 4.52 4.73 -20.70
C ARG A 164 4.96 5.68 -19.60
N GLY A 165 4.24 5.71 -18.47
CA GLY A 165 4.62 6.53 -17.32
C GLY A 165 5.96 6.13 -16.71
N LEU A 166 6.31 4.84 -16.73
CA LEU A 166 7.62 4.33 -16.34
C LEU A 166 8.70 4.77 -17.34
N GLU A 167 8.49 4.61 -18.64
CA GLU A 167 9.44 5.02 -19.68
C GLU A 167 9.77 6.52 -19.55
N GLU A 168 8.75 7.37 -19.42
CA GLU A 168 8.96 8.81 -19.20
C GLU A 168 9.73 9.12 -17.90
N ALA A 169 9.49 8.35 -16.82
CA ALA A 169 10.22 8.55 -15.56
C ALA A 169 11.69 8.13 -15.68
N VAL A 170 11.97 7.02 -16.37
CA VAL A 170 13.34 6.55 -16.63
C VAL A 170 14.10 7.55 -17.50
N ASP A 171 13.49 8.05 -18.58
CA ASP A 171 14.10 9.05 -19.46
C ASP A 171 14.49 10.32 -18.68
N ARG A 172 13.60 10.80 -17.79
CA ARG A 172 13.88 11.94 -16.92
C ARG A 172 15.01 11.64 -15.93
N LEU A 173 15.03 10.45 -15.31
CA LEU A 173 16.11 10.04 -14.42
C LEU A 173 17.45 9.96 -15.16
N MET A 174 17.49 9.40 -16.38
CA MET A 174 18.71 9.32 -17.18
C MET A 174 19.26 10.70 -17.50
N ALA A 175 18.41 11.64 -17.92
CA ALA A 175 18.82 13.02 -18.17
C ALA A 175 19.35 13.69 -16.88
N GLU A 176 18.67 13.48 -15.76
CA GLU A 176 19.08 14.08 -14.48
C GLU A 176 20.35 13.43 -13.91
N ALA A 177 20.60 12.16 -14.19
CA ALA A 177 21.79 11.43 -13.78
C ALA A 177 23.03 11.76 -14.65
N GLU A 178 22.90 12.53 -15.73
CA GLU A 178 24.01 12.86 -16.61
C GLU A 178 25.15 13.55 -15.83
N GLY A 179 26.37 13.03 -15.96
CA GLY A 179 27.55 13.56 -15.26
C GLY A 179 27.63 13.24 -13.76
N LEU A 180 26.72 12.41 -13.22
CA LEU A 180 26.85 11.83 -11.88
C LEU A 180 28.03 10.85 -11.88
N GLN A 181 29.00 11.04 -10.99
CA GLN A 181 30.15 10.13 -10.87
C GLN A 181 29.83 9.02 -9.87
N GLY A 182 30.06 7.77 -10.28
CA GLY A 182 30.05 6.60 -9.39
C GLY A 182 31.46 6.21 -8.95
N TYR A 183 31.57 5.08 -8.25
CA TYR A 183 32.88 4.51 -7.95
C TYR A 183 33.57 4.06 -9.26
N PRO A 184 34.90 4.21 -9.38
CA PRO A 184 35.64 3.78 -10.56
C PRO A 184 35.67 2.25 -10.72
N VAL A 185 35.41 1.52 -9.63
CA VAL A 185 35.26 0.07 -9.61
C VAL A 185 33.85 -0.24 -9.13
N GLN A 186 33.13 -1.07 -9.88
CA GLN A 186 31.82 -1.56 -9.45
C GLN A 186 31.96 -2.33 -8.14
N LEU A 187 31.22 -1.90 -7.13
CA LEU A 187 31.17 -2.59 -5.86
C LEU A 187 30.42 -3.94 -6.03
N SER A 188 30.64 -4.91 -5.16
CA SER A 188 29.67 -5.99 -4.96
C SER A 188 28.43 -5.47 -4.23
N ASP A 189 27.36 -6.27 -4.19
CA ASP A 189 26.18 -5.93 -3.37
C ASP A 189 26.50 -5.84 -1.87
N GLU A 190 27.47 -6.64 -1.40
CA GLU A 190 27.93 -6.60 0.00
C GLU A 190 28.74 -5.33 0.29
N GLU A 191 29.65 -4.96 -0.61
CA GLU A 191 30.42 -3.72 -0.49
C GLU A 191 29.53 -2.47 -0.57
N LEU A 192 28.56 -2.45 -1.49
CA LEU A 192 27.59 -1.35 -1.60
C LEU A 192 26.78 -1.20 -0.30
N ARG A 193 26.33 -2.33 0.27
CA ARG A 193 25.62 -2.33 1.55
C ARG A 193 26.51 -1.86 2.71
N ALA A 194 27.76 -2.30 2.76
CA ALA A 194 28.71 -1.88 3.78
C ALA A 194 28.98 -0.36 3.71
N GLU A 195 29.11 0.20 2.50
CA GLU A 195 29.25 1.64 2.30
C GLU A 195 28.00 2.41 2.74
N TRP A 196 26.80 1.90 2.41
CA TRP A 196 25.56 2.46 2.94
C TRP A 196 25.51 2.42 4.47
N GLU A 197 25.79 1.27 5.10
CA GLU A 197 25.75 1.13 6.56
C GLU A 197 26.73 2.09 7.25
N ARG A 198 27.92 2.29 6.67
CA ARG A 198 28.93 3.26 7.12
C ARG A 198 28.42 4.70 7.09
N LEU A 199 27.72 5.10 6.02
CA LEU A 199 27.23 6.47 5.81
C LEU A 199 25.86 6.74 6.46
N SER A 200 25.03 5.71 6.61
CA SER A 200 23.63 5.82 7.03
C SER A 200 23.36 6.64 8.31
N PRO A 201 24.20 6.64 9.37
CA PRO A 201 23.90 7.40 10.58
C PRO A 201 23.90 8.92 10.39
N TYR A 202 24.53 9.39 9.31
CA TYR A 202 24.65 10.81 8.96
C TYR A 202 24.29 11.06 7.49
N ALA A 203 23.63 10.10 6.84
CA ALA A 203 23.27 10.20 5.44
C ALA A 203 22.26 11.34 5.26
N PRO A 204 22.47 12.22 4.26
CA PRO A 204 21.48 13.21 3.91
C PRO A 204 20.21 12.52 3.40
N ARG A 205 19.07 13.20 3.54
CA ARG A 205 17.76 12.65 3.22
C ARG A 205 17.69 12.08 1.79
N TRP A 206 18.25 12.79 0.80
CA TRP A 206 18.27 12.37 -0.59
C TRP A 206 19.01 11.03 -0.79
N LEU A 207 20.05 10.73 0.01
CA LEU A 207 20.78 9.46 -0.10
C LEU A 207 19.97 8.31 0.46
N SER A 208 19.25 8.55 1.57
CA SER A 208 18.32 7.59 2.16
C SER A 208 17.16 7.27 1.23
N GLU A 209 16.61 8.28 0.55
CA GLU A 209 15.55 8.11 -0.46
C GLU A 209 16.06 7.29 -1.66
N ALA A 210 17.24 7.61 -2.20
CA ALA A 210 17.86 6.83 -3.28
C ALA A 210 18.13 5.37 -2.87
N TRP A 211 18.60 5.14 -1.64
CA TRP A 211 18.82 3.80 -1.12
C TRP A 211 17.52 2.99 -1.00
N ASN A 212 16.44 3.62 -0.52
CA ASN A 212 15.13 2.98 -0.46
C ASN A 212 14.60 2.63 -1.85
N ALA A 213 14.76 3.50 -2.84
CA ALA A 213 14.39 3.22 -4.23
C ALA A 213 15.20 2.05 -4.83
N TYR A 214 16.51 2.00 -4.61
CA TYR A 214 17.34 0.87 -5.03
C TYR A 214 16.92 -0.44 -4.35
N ARG A 215 16.65 -0.41 -3.05
CA ARG A 215 16.14 -1.58 -2.32
C ARG A 215 14.80 -2.04 -2.88
N LEU A 216 13.88 -1.13 -3.17
CA LEU A 216 12.60 -1.45 -3.80
C LEU A 216 12.82 -2.18 -5.12
N LEU A 217 13.64 -1.66 -6.02
CA LEU A 217 13.96 -2.31 -7.31
C LEU A 217 14.59 -3.69 -7.11
N LYS A 218 15.48 -3.86 -6.13
CA LYS A 218 16.07 -5.15 -5.78
C LYS A 218 15.03 -6.18 -5.37
N TYR A 219 14.09 -5.83 -4.49
CA TYR A 219 13.01 -6.74 -4.10
C TYR A 219 11.95 -6.92 -5.18
N LEU A 220 11.77 -5.94 -6.06
CA LEU A 220 10.83 -6.03 -7.17
C LEU A 220 11.22 -7.13 -8.18
N ARG A 221 12.52 -7.41 -8.33
CA ARG A 221 13.05 -8.55 -9.13
C ARG A 221 12.56 -9.91 -8.62
N GLU A 222 12.32 -10.06 -7.31
CA GLU A 222 11.76 -11.29 -6.72
C GLU A 222 10.24 -11.44 -6.98
N GLY A 223 9.63 -10.37 -7.50
CA GLY A 223 8.20 -10.28 -7.79
C GLY A 223 7.36 -9.90 -6.57
N ILE A 224 6.10 -9.59 -6.87
CA ILE A 224 5.10 -9.20 -5.86
C ILE A 224 4.20 -10.40 -5.60
N ARG A 225 3.97 -10.69 -4.32
CA ARG A 225 3.22 -11.85 -3.86
C ARG A 225 2.07 -11.44 -2.95
N VAL A 226 1.20 -12.40 -2.65
CA VAL A 226 0.21 -12.27 -1.59
C VAL A 226 0.54 -13.27 -0.48
N ALA A 227 0.37 -12.92 0.79
CA ALA A 227 0.52 -13.85 1.89
C ALA A 227 -0.65 -13.75 2.88
N GLN A 228 -0.84 -14.83 3.64
CA GLN A 228 -1.72 -14.85 4.80
C GLN A 228 -0.90 -14.77 6.09
N PRO A 229 -1.36 -14.02 7.10
CA PRO A 229 -0.82 -14.13 8.45
C PRO A 229 -1.07 -15.52 9.07
N PRO A 230 -0.24 -15.96 10.03
CA PRO A 230 0.92 -15.26 10.58
C PRO A 230 2.09 -15.24 9.59
N LEU A 231 2.79 -14.10 9.53
CA LEU A 231 3.99 -13.92 8.71
C LEU A 231 5.20 -14.29 9.57
N GLU A 232 5.48 -15.57 9.68
CA GLU A 232 6.63 -16.08 10.43
C GLU A 232 7.62 -16.76 9.48
N GLY A 233 8.91 -16.47 9.67
CA GLY A 233 9.98 -17.09 8.89
C GLY A 233 10.10 -16.58 7.45
N GLY A 234 11.05 -17.17 6.74
CA GLY A 234 11.28 -16.93 5.32
C GLY A 234 12.12 -15.72 4.93
N ARG A 235 12.12 -15.48 3.63
CA ARG A 235 12.89 -14.40 3.01
C ARG A 235 12.06 -13.13 2.89
N TYR A 236 12.74 -11.99 2.82
CA TYR A 236 12.08 -10.71 2.58
C TYR A 236 11.56 -10.62 1.15
N LEU A 237 10.26 -10.35 1.01
CA LEU A 237 9.54 -10.24 -0.26
C LEU A 237 8.59 -9.02 -0.22
N LEU A 238 8.20 -8.52 -1.39
CA LEU A 238 7.11 -7.55 -1.52
C LEU A 238 5.77 -8.30 -1.47
N VAL A 239 5.04 -8.13 -0.37
CA VAL A 239 3.87 -8.93 -0.03
C VAL A 239 2.66 -8.05 0.23
N MET A 240 1.57 -8.29 -0.51
CA MET A 240 0.24 -7.83 -0.15
C MET A 240 -0.41 -8.81 0.83
N LEU A 241 -1.19 -8.31 1.78
CA LEU A 241 -1.88 -9.14 2.76
C LEU A 241 -3.25 -9.57 2.22
N ALA A 242 -3.54 -10.87 2.25
CA ALA A 242 -4.80 -11.40 1.69
C ALA A 242 -6.05 -10.81 2.36
N TRP A 243 -6.04 -10.67 3.68
CA TRP A 243 -7.16 -10.05 4.42
C TRP A 243 -7.37 -8.58 4.03
N ARG A 244 -6.28 -7.85 3.73
CA ARG A 244 -6.36 -6.46 3.28
C ARG A 244 -6.86 -6.35 1.83
N LEU A 245 -6.49 -7.29 0.97
CA LEU A 245 -7.09 -7.41 -0.36
C LEU A 245 -8.58 -7.70 -0.27
N TYR A 246 -9.01 -8.52 0.69
CA TYR A 246 -10.44 -8.81 0.91
C TYR A 246 -11.23 -7.57 1.34
N GLU A 247 -10.71 -6.76 2.25
CA GLU A 247 -11.33 -5.47 2.61
C GLU A 247 -11.49 -4.54 1.40
N LEU A 248 -10.45 -4.44 0.56
CA LEU A 248 -10.49 -3.64 -0.66
C LEU A 248 -11.45 -4.21 -1.70
N TYR A 249 -11.58 -5.54 -1.76
CA TYR A 249 -12.54 -6.24 -2.63
C TYR A 249 -13.97 -5.87 -2.25
N VAL A 250 -14.32 -5.97 -0.96
CA VAL A 250 -15.64 -5.57 -0.45
C VAL A 250 -15.87 -4.08 -0.63
N ALA A 251 -14.89 -3.22 -0.34
CA ALA A 251 -15.01 -1.78 -0.56
C ALA A 251 -15.25 -1.43 -2.03
N GLY A 252 -14.56 -2.09 -2.95
CA GLY A 252 -14.78 -1.93 -4.39
C GLY A 252 -16.20 -2.30 -4.81
N ILE A 253 -16.75 -3.40 -4.27
CA ILE A 253 -18.14 -3.81 -4.50
C ILE A 253 -19.12 -2.74 -4.00
N VAL A 254 -18.91 -2.22 -2.78
CA VAL A 254 -19.76 -1.16 -2.21
C VAL A 254 -19.73 0.10 -3.09
N LEU A 255 -18.55 0.53 -3.51
CA LEU A 255 -18.39 1.73 -4.35
C LEU A 255 -19.04 1.55 -5.73
N GLU A 256 -18.94 0.38 -6.34
CA GLU A 256 -19.61 0.11 -7.61
C GLU A 256 -21.12 0.04 -7.47
N ALA A 257 -21.63 -0.58 -6.40
CA ALA A 257 -23.06 -0.58 -6.10
C ALA A 257 -23.59 0.85 -5.89
N LEU A 258 -22.85 1.71 -5.19
CA LEU A 258 -23.21 3.12 -5.01
C LEU A 258 -23.26 3.87 -6.36
N ARG A 259 -22.32 3.61 -7.28
CA ARG A 259 -22.35 4.19 -8.64
C ARG A 259 -23.60 3.78 -9.41
N GLU A 260 -24.01 2.51 -9.32
CA GLU A 260 -25.26 2.05 -9.94
C GLU A 260 -26.52 2.66 -9.32
N LEU A 261 -26.45 3.04 -8.04
CA LEU A 261 -27.50 3.78 -7.34
C LEU A 261 -27.46 5.29 -7.63
N GLY A 262 -26.61 5.73 -8.56
CA GLY A 262 -26.56 7.11 -9.05
C GLY A 262 -25.59 8.03 -8.31
N TYR A 263 -24.71 7.49 -7.45
CA TYR A 263 -23.70 8.30 -6.76
C TYR A 263 -22.44 8.48 -7.60
N GLY A 264 -21.99 9.73 -7.74
CA GLY A 264 -20.63 10.03 -8.16
C GLY A 264 -19.65 9.75 -7.03
N VAL A 265 -18.45 9.25 -7.34
CA VAL A 265 -17.42 8.96 -6.33
C VAL A 265 -16.18 9.77 -6.64
N LYS A 266 -15.80 10.67 -5.73
CA LYS A 266 -14.50 11.35 -5.74
C LYS A 266 -13.60 10.71 -4.68
N VAL A 267 -12.33 10.54 -5.00
CA VAL A 267 -11.34 9.93 -4.10
C VAL A 267 -10.48 11.03 -3.49
N ASP A 268 -10.32 10.98 -2.18
CA ASP A 268 -9.48 11.87 -1.37
C ASP A 268 -8.72 11.01 -0.35
N ASP A 269 -7.51 10.58 -0.67
CA ASP A 269 -6.70 9.64 0.12
C ASP A 269 -7.46 8.36 0.58
N ASN A 270 -7.83 8.29 1.86
CA ASN A 270 -8.56 7.19 2.50
C ASN A 270 -10.08 7.42 2.59
N ARG A 271 -10.56 8.53 2.02
CA ARG A 271 -11.94 8.99 2.03
C ARG A 271 -12.48 8.97 0.60
N PHE A 272 -13.68 8.45 0.44
CA PHE A 272 -14.41 8.47 -0.82
C PHE A 272 -15.62 9.38 -0.63
N VAL A 273 -15.56 10.56 -1.23
CA VAL A 273 -16.65 11.54 -1.17
C VAL A 273 -17.73 11.13 -2.17
N LEU A 274 -18.94 10.94 -1.67
CA LEU A 274 -20.11 10.53 -2.45
C LEU A 274 -20.89 11.76 -2.88
N MET A 275 -21.11 11.89 -4.17
CA MET A 275 -21.78 13.03 -4.80
C MET A 275 -23.14 12.59 -5.35
N ARG A 276 -24.16 13.43 -5.16
CA ARG A 276 -25.48 13.29 -5.80
C ARG A 276 -25.96 14.66 -6.23
N ASP A 277 -26.35 14.80 -7.50
CA ASP A 277 -26.77 16.08 -8.08
C ASP A 277 -25.78 17.23 -7.78
N ASP A 278 -24.48 16.95 -7.98
CA ASP A 278 -23.34 17.84 -7.69
C ASP A 278 -23.14 18.27 -6.22
N ASN A 279 -23.90 17.71 -5.28
CA ASN A 279 -23.75 17.95 -3.84
C ASN A 279 -23.10 16.76 -3.12
N GLU A 280 -22.36 17.03 -2.06
CA GLU A 280 -21.82 15.99 -1.17
C GLU A 280 -22.96 15.33 -0.40
N ALA A 281 -23.30 14.11 -0.78
CA ALA A 281 -24.38 13.32 -0.20
C ALA A 281 -23.89 12.42 0.94
N GLY A 282 -22.59 12.15 1.01
CA GLY A 282 -22.04 11.25 2.01
C GLY A 282 -20.55 10.98 1.80
N GLU A 283 -20.05 10.03 2.57
CA GLU A 283 -18.66 9.60 2.51
C GLU A 283 -18.52 8.12 2.84
N LEU A 284 -17.55 7.46 2.21
CA LEU A 284 -17.09 6.13 2.60
C LEU A 284 -15.65 6.23 3.12
N LEU A 285 -15.40 5.69 4.30
CA LEU A 285 -14.11 5.67 4.98
C LEU A 285 -13.62 4.24 5.13
N LEU A 286 -12.31 4.02 4.95
CA LEU A 286 -11.67 2.74 5.18
C LEU A 286 -10.85 2.76 6.47
N ASN A 287 -11.02 1.73 7.32
CA ASN A 287 -10.18 1.49 8.50
C ASN A 287 -9.94 2.72 9.40
N SER A 288 -10.98 3.52 9.56
CA SER A 288 -10.92 4.81 10.25
C SER A 288 -11.88 4.82 11.44
N ASP A 289 -11.55 5.56 12.49
CA ASP A 289 -12.53 5.91 13.51
C ASP A 289 -13.53 6.93 12.92
N MET A 290 -14.66 7.09 13.59
CA MET A 290 -15.68 8.05 13.16
C MET A 290 -15.99 9.09 14.23
N GLU A 291 -16.52 10.22 13.78
CA GLU A 291 -17.17 11.15 14.69
C GLU A 291 -18.41 10.52 15.32
N GLY A 292 -18.73 10.88 16.56
CA GLY A 292 -19.91 10.37 17.26
C GLY A 292 -19.72 9.07 18.04
N SER A 293 -18.47 8.60 18.23
CA SER A 293 -18.19 7.51 19.19
C SER A 293 -18.73 7.87 20.58
N ARG A 294 -19.41 6.91 21.22
CA ARG A 294 -19.83 6.98 22.62
C ARG A 294 -18.66 6.99 23.60
N LEU A 295 -17.45 6.60 23.17
CA LEU A 295 -16.24 6.69 23.97
C LEU A 295 -15.73 8.15 23.98
N ALA A 296 -16.13 8.89 25.01
CA ALA A 296 -15.83 10.31 25.14
C ALA A 296 -14.42 10.61 25.71
N SER A 297 -13.98 9.81 26.69
CA SER A 297 -12.69 10.00 27.38
C SER A 297 -12.25 8.73 28.11
N VAL A 298 -10.95 8.53 28.29
CA VAL A 298 -10.36 7.51 29.18
C VAL A 298 -9.66 8.27 30.30
N ASP A 299 -10.16 8.17 31.53
CA ASP A 299 -9.67 8.96 32.68
C ASP A 299 -9.52 10.47 32.38
N SER A 300 -10.53 11.02 31.69
CA SER A 300 -10.57 12.41 31.19
C SER A 300 -9.63 12.74 30.02
N ASP A 301 -8.85 11.78 29.53
CA ASP A 301 -8.00 11.93 28.34
C ASP A 301 -8.78 11.60 27.06
N LYS A 302 -8.91 12.60 26.18
CA LYS A 302 -9.60 12.49 24.89
C LYS A 302 -8.73 11.88 23.79
N GLU A 303 -7.41 12.05 23.87
CA GLU A 303 -6.47 11.51 22.89
C GLU A 303 -6.29 10.00 23.07
N ILE A 304 -6.21 9.54 24.32
CA ILE A 304 -6.23 8.11 24.63
C ILE A 304 -7.56 7.50 24.21
N ALA A 305 -8.68 8.17 24.50
CA ALA A 305 -9.99 7.72 24.03
C ALA A 305 -10.04 7.57 22.51
N LYS A 306 -9.57 8.58 21.76
CA LYS A 306 -9.51 8.53 20.29
C LYS A 306 -8.69 7.34 19.78
N LYS A 307 -7.56 7.03 20.42
CA LYS A 307 -6.71 5.87 20.07
C LYS A 307 -7.39 4.53 20.38
N ALA A 308 -8.27 4.50 21.39
CA ALA A 308 -8.99 3.30 21.84
C ALA A 308 -10.31 3.04 21.09
N ARG A 309 -10.78 3.98 20.27
CA ARG A 309 -12.02 3.84 19.49
C ARG A 309 -11.95 2.67 18.51
N GLY A 310 -13.10 2.04 18.31
CA GLY A 310 -13.30 1.02 17.29
C GLY A 310 -13.04 1.56 15.88
N ARG A 311 -12.48 0.75 14.98
CA ARG A 311 -12.22 1.15 13.58
C ARG A 311 -12.86 0.13 12.65
N PRO A 312 -14.08 0.38 12.15
CA PRO A 312 -14.68 -0.50 11.15
C PRO A 312 -13.84 -0.54 9.88
N ASP A 313 -13.86 -1.68 9.21
CA ASP A 313 -13.08 -1.87 7.99
C ASP A 313 -13.59 -0.95 6.87
N ILE A 314 -14.92 -0.81 6.79
CA ILE A 314 -15.61 0.16 5.93
C ILE A 314 -16.71 0.86 6.73
N SER A 315 -16.79 2.18 6.61
CA SER A 315 -17.88 2.98 7.15
C SER A 315 -18.50 3.83 6.06
N LEU A 316 -19.83 3.77 5.92
CA LEU A 316 -20.59 4.55 4.93
C LEU A 316 -21.53 5.50 5.67
N LYS A 317 -21.29 6.80 5.50
CA LYS A 317 -22.11 7.86 6.07
C LYS A 317 -22.99 8.48 4.99
N ASP A 318 -24.26 8.58 5.29
CA ASP A 318 -25.24 9.32 4.51
C ASP A 318 -25.55 10.64 5.21
N ASN A 319 -25.07 11.74 4.64
CA ASN A 319 -25.23 13.07 5.21
C ASN A 319 -26.68 13.57 5.09
N ASN A 320 -27.44 13.10 4.09
CA ASN A 320 -28.81 13.54 3.86
C ASN A 320 -29.74 13.03 4.96
N HIS A 321 -29.62 11.75 5.30
CA HIS A 321 -30.46 11.12 6.31
C HIS A 321 -29.79 11.00 7.68
N LYS A 322 -28.54 11.46 7.82
CA LYS A 322 -27.70 11.30 9.02
C LYS A 322 -27.63 9.85 9.48
N ARG A 323 -27.43 8.95 8.50
CA ARG A 323 -27.32 7.52 8.75
C ARG A 323 -25.89 7.05 8.60
N LEU A 324 -25.58 5.96 9.29
CA LEU A 324 -24.29 5.29 9.26
C LEU A 324 -24.48 3.79 9.09
N LEU A 325 -23.75 3.23 8.13
CA LEU A 325 -23.56 1.80 7.91
C LEU A 325 -22.11 1.46 8.24
N VAL A 326 -21.91 0.46 9.08
CA VAL A 326 -20.57 -0.07 9.41
C VAL A 326 -20.42 -1.50 8.88
N ILE A 327 -19.28 -1.81 8.29
CA ILE A 327 -19.01 -3.13 7.70
C ILE A 327 -17.70 -3.65 8.29
N GLU A 328 -17.75 -4.85 8.86
CA GLU A 328 -16.60 -5.65 9.28
C GLU A 328 -16.39 -6.77 8.26
N CYS A 329 -15.15 -6.91 7.79
CA CYS A 329 -14.73 -7.90 6.81
C CYS A 329 -13.88 -8.99 7.49
N LYS A 330 -14.19 -10.25 7.21
CA LYS A 330 -13.42 -11.40 7.71
C LYS A 330 -13.05 -12.33 6.57
N PHE A 331 -11.78 -12.33 6.20
CA PHE A 331 -11.23 -13.30 5.26
C PHE A 331 -10.82 -14.59 5.99
N SER A 332 -11.80 -15.38 6.40
CA SER A 332 -11.62 -16.63 7.12
C SER A 332 -12.86 -17.50 6.99
N ASP A 333 -12.68 -18.81 7.16
CA ASP A 333 -13.75 -19.78 7.32
C ASP A 333 -13.88 -20.30 8.77
N ASP A 334 -13.06 -19.81 9.71
CA ASP A 334 -13.09 -20.24 11.11
C ASP A 334 -14.35 -19.71 11.83
N PRO A 335 -15.23 -20.58 12.35
CA PRO A 335 -16.42 -20.18 13.08
C PRO A 335 -16.13 -19.22 14.23
N ASN A 336 -15.07 -19.46 15.01
CA ASN A 336 -14.76 -18.67 16.19
C ASN A 336 -14.39 -17.23 15.80
N TYR A 337 -13.58 -17.09 14.75
CA TYR A 337 -13.18 -15.79 14.22
C TYR A 337 -14.35 -15.02 13.61
N LEU A 338 -15.29 -15.72 12.96
CA LEU A 338 -16.52 -15.14 12.44
C LEU A 338 -17.51 -14.74 13.53
N THR A 339 -17.66 -15.55 14.58
CA THR A 339 -18.43 -15.22 15.79
C THR A 339 -17.89 -13.93 16.42
N ALA A 340 -16.58 -13.82 16.60
CA ALA A 340 -15.93 -12.61 17.09
C ALA A 340 -16.17 -11.41 16.16
N GLY A 341 -16.10 -11.60 14.84
CA GLY A 341 -16.44 -10.59 13.84
C GLY A 341 -17.88 -10.07 13.99
N ARG A 342 -18.85 -10.97 14.22
CA ARG A 342 -20.26 -10.60 14.44
C ARG A 342 -20.41 -9.68 15.65
N PHE A 343 -19.80 -10.05 16.78
CA PHE A 343 -19.85 -9.23 17.99
C PHE A 343 -19.13 -7.89 17.82
N LYS A 344 -18.02 -7.86 17.08
CA LYS A 344 -17.31 -6.62 16.74
C LYS A 344 -18.17 -5.68 15.90
N ALA A 345 -18.88 -6.19 14.89
CA ALA A 345 -19.84 -5.39 14.11
C ALA A 345 -20.99 -4.85 14.98
N MET A 346 -21.50 -5.66 15.94
CA MET A 346 -22.49 -5.19 16.92
C MET A 346 -21.94 -4.13 17.87
N ALA A 347 -20.67 -4.25 18.28
CA ALA A 347 -20.01 -3.23 19.11
C ALA A 347 -19.92 -1.90 18.35
N TYR A 348 -19.65 -1.91 17.04
CA TYR A 348 -19.65 -0.71 16.22
C TYR A 348 -21.05 -0.09 16.05
N LEU A 349 -22.09 -0.91 15.88
CA LEU A 349 -23.48 -0.45 15.92
C LEU A 349 -23.78 0.34 17.20
N TYR A 350 -23.32 -0.18 18.34
CA TYR A 350 -23.49 0.49 19.62
C TYR A 350 -22.61 1.73 19.76
N GLU A 351 -21.30 1.60 19.56
CA GLU A 351 -20.31 2.66 19.79
C GLU A 351 -20.62 3.91 18.96
N TYR A 352 -21.01 3.73 17.70
CA TYR A 352 -21.22 4.84 16.77
C TYR A 352 -22.71 5.16 16.53
N GLY A 353 -23.63 4.41 17.13
CA GLY A 353 -25.06 4.59 16.88
C GLY A 353 -25.45 4.38 15.41
N ALA A 354 -24.74 3.51 14.70
CA ALA A 354 -25.00 3.19 13.31
C ALA A 354 -26.38 2.53 13.15
N GLN A 355 -27.11 2.78 12.07
CA GLN A 355 -28.43 2.16 11.85
C GLN A 355 -28.28 0.73 11.38
N LEU A 356 -27.30 0.48 10.51
CA LEU A 356 -27.03 -0.83 9.97
C LEU A 356 -25.58 -1.22 10.22
N GLY A 357 -25.38 -2.51 10.49
CA GLY A 357 -24.07 -3.14 10.55
C GLY A 357 -24.04 -4.28 9.55
N ALA A 358 -22.85 -4.65 9.07
CA ALA A 358 -22.67 -5.85 8.28
C ALA A 358 -21.40 -6.60 8.68
N LEU A 359 -21.49 -7.92 8.76
CA LEU A 359 -20.35 -8.83 8.75
C LEU A 359 -20.26 -9.48 7.38
N VAL A 360 -19.13 -9.32 6.72
CA VAL A 360 -18.87 -9.81 5.37
C VAL A 360 -17.76 -10.85 5.41
N PHE A 361 -18.03 -12.03 4.85
CA PHE A 361 -17.09 -13.16 4.86
C PHE A 361 -17.32 -14.11 3.68
N PRO A 362 -16.30 -14.87 3.23
CA PRO A 362 -16.43 -15.71 2.04
C PRO A 362 -17.15 -17.02 2.31
N GLU A 363 -16.83 -17.69 3.41
CA GLU A 363 -17.31 -19.03 3.71
C GLU A 363 -17.27 -19.31 5.21
N LEU A 364 -17.93 -20.37 5.67
CA LEU A 364 -17.80 -20.90 7.01
C LEU A 364 -17.50 -22.40 6.95
N ASN A 365 -16.47 -22.84 7.67
CA ASN A 365 -16.12 -24.24 7.81
C ASN A 365 -17.18 -24.95 8.65
N SER A 366 -18.16 -25.51 7.94
CA SER A 366 -19.25 -26.24 8.57
C SER A 366 -18.88 -27.67 8.98
N GLU A 367 -17.63 -28.13 8.82
CA GLU A 367 -17.21 -29.48 9.25
C GLU A 367 -16.49 -29.45 10.61
N GLY A 368 -15.92 -28.31 11.00
CA GLY A 368 -15.28 -28.12 12.30
C GLY A 368 -16.24 -28.30 13.49
N ARG A 369 -15.76 -28.89 14.59
CA ARG A 369 -16.55 -28.96 15.83
C ARG A 369 -16.65 -27.55 16.42
N PRO A 370 -17.86 -27.06 16.76
CA PRO A 370 -18.00 -25.79 17.47
C PRO A 370 -17.25 -25.86 18.80
N TYR A 371 -16.57 -24.77 19.18
CA TYR A 371 -15.85 -24.71 20.44
C TYR A 371 -16.84 -24.49 21.60
N ASP A 372 -17.88 -23.68 21.36
CA ASP A 372 -18.96 -23.44 22.31
C ASP A 372 -20.35 -23.30 21.64
N GLY A 373 -21.36 -22.96 22.44
CA GLY A 373 -22.74 -22.76 21.97
C GLY A 373 -22.94 -21.51 21.10
N GLU A 374 -22.05 -20.51 21.18
CA GLU A 374 -22.11 -19.34 20.31
C GLU A 374 -21.69 -19.71 18.88
N ASP A 375 -20.68 -20.58 18.74
CA ASP A 375 -20.25 -21.13 17.47
C ASP A 375 -21.29 -22.04 16.83
N GLU A 376 -22.01 -22.85 17.63
CA GLU A 376 -23.15 -23.64 17.15
C GLU A 376 -24.28 -22.73 16.62
N GLY A 377 -24.51 -21.60 17.28
CA GLY A 377 -25.38 -20.53 16.79
C GLY A 377 -24.91 -19.96 15.45
N THR A 378 -23.64 -19.58 15.33
CA THR A 378 -23.05 -19.05 14.08
C THR A 378 -23.12 -20.06 12.93
N ARG A 379 -22.89 -21.36 13.21
CA ARG A 379 -23.05 -22.43 12.22
C ARG A 379 -24.51 -22.61 11.78
N SER A 380 -25.47 -22.46 12.70
CA SER A 380 -26.90 -22.49 12.35
C SER A 380 -27.28 -21.34 11.43
N LEU A 381 -26.73 -20.13 11.67
CA LEU A 381 -26.89 -18.98 10.79
C LEU A 381 -26.31 -19.22 9.39
N TRP A 382 -25.19 -19.93 9.28
CA TRP A 382 -24.60 -20.27 7.99
C TRP A 382 -25.57 -21.08 7.11
N SER A 383 -26.25 -22.06 7.69
CA SER A 383 -27.25 -22.84 6.95
C SER A 383 -28.37 -21.96 6.36
N LEU A 384 -28.76 -20.90 7.06
CA LEU A 384 -29.75 -19.93 6.60
C LEU A 384 -29.17 -19.02 5.51
N ILE A 385 -27.95 -18.50 5.70
CA ILE A 385 -27.25 -17.67 4.70
C ILE A 385 -27.16 -18.42 3.37
N THR A 386 -26.79 -19.71 3.38
CA THR A 386 -26.69 -20.51 2.14
C THR A 386 -28.04 -20.76 1.46
N ARG A 387 -29.15 -20.75 2.21
CA ARG A 387 -30.51 -20.88 1.66
C ARG A 387 -31.05 -19.56 1.11
N GLU A 388 -30.72 -18.45 1.77
CA GLU A 388 -31.17 -17.09 1.47
C GLU A 388 -30.22 -16.36 0.51
N ASP A 389 -29.68 -17.07 -0.49
CA ASP A 389 -28.77 -16.51 -1.51
C ASP A 389 -27.65 -15.64 -0.90
N GLY A 390 -27.02 -16.11 0.17
CA GLY A 390 -25.86 -15.46 0.78
C GLY A 390 -26.15 -14.19 1.59
N LEU A 391 -27.40 -13.87 1.93
CA LEU A 391 -27.75 -12.68 2.68
C LEU A 391 -28.71 -12.99 3.83
N LEU A 392 -28.35 -12.60 5.06
CA LEU A 392 -29.21 -12.76 6.24
C LEU A 392 -29.30 -11.46 7.03
N LYS A 393 -30.50 -11.10 7.47
CA LYS A 393 -30.77 -9.93 8.32
C LYS A 393 -31.11 -10.35 9.75
N LEU A 394 -30.39 -9.80 10.72
CA LEU A 394 -30.64 -9.93 12.14
C LEU A 394 -31.20 -8.61 12.66
N SER A 395 -32.46 -8.61 13.11
CA SER A 395 -33.08 -7.43 13.70
C SER A 395 -32.75 -7.34 15.18
N LEU A 396 -32.25 -6.18 15.64
CA LEU A 396 -31.92 -5.97 17.04
C LEU A 396 -33.11 -5.39 17.80
N ARG A 397 -33.34 -5.90 19.02
CA ARG A 397 -34.40 -5.40 19.90
C ARG A 397 -33.87 -4.27 20.78
N ASP A 398 -33.47 -3.18 20.15
CA ASP A 398 -32.82 -2.02 20.79
C ASP A 398 -33.74 -0.79 20.89
N GLY A 399 -34.92 -0.83 20.26
CA GLY A 399 -35.85 0.30 20.16
C GLY A 399 -35.43 1.39 19.17
N ALA A 400 -34.24 1.30 18.59
CA ALA A 400 -33.73 2.21 17.55
C ALA A 400 -33.87 1.62 16.14
N GLY A 401 -34.28 0.34 16.04
CA GLY A 401 -34.51 -0.32 14.76
C GLY A 401 -33.22 -0.72 14.06
N GLN A 402 -32.12 -0.91 14.82
CA GLN A 402 -30.85 -1.34 14.24
C GLN A 402 -30.95 -2.77 13.69
N ALA A 403 -30.20 -3.04 12.63
CA ALA A 403 -30.06 -4.39 12.09
C ALA A 403 -28.61 -4.71 11.76
N LEU A 404 -28.26 -5.99 11.91
CA LEU A 404 -26.99 -6.55 11.50
C LEU A 404 -27.21 -7.49 10.31
N TYR A 405 -26.48 -7.26 9.23
CA TYR A 405 -26.44 -8.11 8.06
C TYR A 405 -25.28 -9.09 8.13
N LEU A 406 -25.52 -10.33 7.74
CA LEU A 406 -24.47 -11.28 7.40
C LEU A 406 -24.48 -11.44 5.88
N ILE A 407 -23.36 -11.14 5.23
CA ILE A 407 -23.26 -11.12 3.77
C ILE A 407 -22.14 -12.07 3.34
N ARG A 408 -22.51 -13.09 2.58
CA ARG A 408 -21.54 -13.95 1.91
C ARG A 408 -20.97 -13.23 0.69
N VAL A 409 -19.69 -12.92 0.74
CA VAL A 409 -18.92 -12.36 -0.37
C VAL A 409 -17.72 -13.27 -0.58
N ASP A 410 -17.89 -14.26 -1.45
CA ASP A 410 -16.85 -15.23 -1.79
C ASP A 410 -16.26 -14.88 -3.16
N PRO A 411 -14.99 -14.43 -3.24
CA PRO A 411 -14.37 -14.12 -4.51
C PRO A 411 -14.40 -15.29 -5.48
N ALA A 412 -14.37 -16.53 -4.98
CA ALA A 412 -14.37 -17.76 -5.77
C ALA A 412 -15.74 -18.49 -5.73
N GLU A 413 -16.84 -17.77 -5.49
CA GLU A 413 -18.19 -18.38 -5.46
C GLU A 413 -18.55 -19.13 -6.74
N VAL A 414 -18.02 -18.67 -7.88
CA VAL A 414 -18.16 -19.26 -9.21
C VAL A 414 -16.83 -19.24 -9.94
N GLU A 415 -16.77 -19.94 -11.09
CA GLU A 415 -15.57 -20.04 -11.92
C GLU A 415 -15.11 -18.72 -12.55
N ASP A 416 -15.99 -17.73 -12.66
CA ASP A 416 -15.65 -16.43 -13.23
C ASP A 416 -15.62 -15.32 -12.16
N ALA A 417 -14.49 -14.63 -12.05
CA ALA A 417 -14.27 -13.58 -11.04
C ALA A 417 -15.25 -12.41 -11.19
N GLN A 418 -15.65 -12.06 -12.42
CA GLN A 418 -16.59 -10.96 -12.68
C GLN A 418 -18.03 -11.37 -12.36
N GLU A 419 -18.41 -12.61 -12.62
CA GLU A 419 -19.69 -13.15 -12.20
C GLU A 419 -19.79 -13.22 -10.67
N ALA A 420 -18.75 -13.69 -9.98
CA ALA A 420 -18.69 -13.70 -8.51
C ALA A 420 -18.85 -12.28 -7.94
N TRP A 421 -18.13 -11.32 -8.53
CA TRP A 421 -18.24 -9.89 -8.19
C TRP A 421 -19.67 -9.37 -8.36
N LYS A 422 -20.32 -9.66 -9.51
CA LYS A 422 -21.71 -9.24 -9.79
C LYS A 422 -22.70 -9.83 -8.79
N LYS A 423 -22.56 -11.11 -8.41
CA LYS A 423 -23.41 -11.76 -7.40
C LYS A 423 -23.26 -11.09 -6.04
N ALA A 424 -22.03 -10.91 -5.58
CA ALA A 424 -21.73 -10.22 -4.32
C ALA A 424 -22.27 -8.78 -4.32
N LYS A 425 -22.11 -8.05 -5.43
CA LYS A 425 -22.66 -6.70 -5.62
C LYS A 425 -24.18 -6.67 -5.50
N GLY A 426 -24.89 -7.67 -6.05
CA GLY A 426 -26.34 -7.79 -5.90
C GLY A 426 -26.78 -7.89 -4.42
N ARG A 427 -26.04 -8.63 -3.59
CA ARG A 427 -26.32 -8.75 -2.15
C ARG A 427 -26.04 -7.44 -1.41
N VAL A 428 -24.89 -6.83 -1.67
CA VAL A 428 -24.49 -5.55 -1.07
C VAL A 428 -25.48 -4.44 -1.44
N ARG A 429 -25.92 -4.41 -2.71
CA ARG A 429 -26.89 -3.43 -3.20
C ARG A 429 -28.22 -3.49 -2.44
N LYS A 430 -28.76 -4.69 -2.14
CA LYS A 430 -29.98 -4.84 -1.32
C LYS A 430 -29.85 -4.17 0.05
N VAL A 431 -28.67 -4.30 0.68
CA VAL A 431 -28.38 -3.66 1.98
C VAL A 431 -28.27 -2.14 1.82
N LEU A 432 -27.62 -1.66 0.76
CA LEU A 432 -27.49 -0.24 0.48
C LEU A 432 -28.83 0.43 0.14
N GLU A 433 -29.72 -0.24 -0.59
CA GLU A 433 -31.06 0.26 -0.89
C GLU A 433 -31.86 0.46 0.41
N GLU A 434 -31.85 -0.52 1.32
CA GLU A 434 -32.48 -0.34 2.64
C GLU A 434 -31.82 0.78 3.47
N PHE A 435 -30.48 0.87 3.42
CA PHE A 435 -29.72 1.89 4.15
C PHE A 435 -30.11 3.31 3.72
N LEU A 436 -30.14 3.54 2.41
CA LEU A 436 -30.31 4.87 1.81
C LEU A 436 -31.78 5.31 1.74
N GLY A 437 -32.73 4.37 1.83
CA GLY A 437 -34.18 4.66 1.81
C GLY A 437 -34.77 4.53 0.42
#